data_AF-A0A7X9HI61-F1
#
_entry.id   AF-A0A7X9HI61-F1
#
_cell.length_a   1.000
_cell.length_b   1.000
_cell.length_c   1.000
_cell.angle_alpha   90.00
_cell.angle_beta   90.00
_cell.angle_gamma   90.00
#
_symmetry.space_group_name_H-M   'P 1'
#
loop_
_entity.id
_entity.type
_entity.pdbx_description
1 polymer ?
#
loop_
_entity_poly.entity_id
_entity_poly.type
_entity_poly.pdbx_seq_one_letter_code
_entity_poly.pdbx_strand_id
1 'polypeptide(L)'
;FAFQWIPCQGWGTQNTNQAYWAKDNTLTGVGDGWGGYIGPTIDLQNEYEPGDKRRHETIMQDGDYYPELKKKDGGYTFVAQPNDNIGENACFAAIKKYVIGTPEDNNGKVCFMSTGINTYVLRLADVYLIYAEAVLGNNSSTSDADALAAFNAVRTRAGLDAKTSITFQDIFHERRVEFAYEADFWYDLIRWHYWNPTAAIAFINNQERGTYYWQGTTRMLNSFKITATDDSFVLPIPASETDQNPKLLDPPVPYNFGK
;
A
#
# COMPACT_ATOMS: atom_id res chain seq x y z
N PHE A 1 13.50 10.97 0.70
CA PHE A 1 13.98 10.56 2.04
C PHE A 1 13.54 9.13 2.31
N ALA A 2 14.44 8.28 2.81
CA ALA A 2 14.17 6.86 3.01
C ALA A 2 15.10 6.29 4.09
N PHE A 3 14.63 5.28 4.83
CA PHE A 3 15.49 4.44 5.64
C PHE A 3 16.31 3.53 4.74
N GLN A 4 17.62 3.50 4.97
CA GLN A 4 18.56 2.67 4.23
C GLN A 4 18.91 1.43 5.04
N TRP A 5 18.91 0.29 4.36
CA TRP A 5 19.11 -1.01 5.00
C TRP A 5 20.31 -1.72 4.41
N ILE A 6 21.01 -2.49 5.24
CA ILE A 6 22.15 -3.30 4.82
C ILE A 6 21.73 -4.77 4.94
N PRO A 7 21.57 -5.49 3.82
CA PRO A 7 21.14 -6.87 3.87
C PRO A 7 22.22 -7.77 4.47
N CYS A 8 21.80 -8.87 5.08
CA CYS A 8 22.66 -9.95 5.56
C CYS A 8 23.69 -9.54 6.64
N GLN A 9 23.41 -8.51 7.45
CA GLN A 9 24.28 -8.04 8.55
C GLN A 9 23.72 -8.29 9.97
N GLY A 10 22.57 -8.96 10.08
CA GLY A 10 21.90 -9.27 11.36
C GLY A 10 20.74 -8.32 11.68
N TRP A 11 20.12 -8.55 12.84
CA TRP A 11 18.88 -7.88 13.25
C TRP A 11 19.04 -6.38 13.50
N GLY A 12 18.04 -5.59 13.08
CA GLY A 12 17.98 -4.14 13.25
C GLY A 12 18.60 -3.33 12.11
N THR A 13 19.23 -3.99 11.12
CA THR A 13 19.90 -3.32 9.98
C THR A 13 19.22 -3.59 8.65
N GLN A 14 18.18 -4.42 8.64
CA GLN A 14 17.60 -4.99 7.44
C GLN A 14 16.15 -4.58 7.20
N ASN A 15 15.73 -4.65 5.94
CA ASN A 15 14.32 -4.58 5.57
C ASN A 15 13.71 -5.99 5.55
N THR A 16 12.64 -6.18 6.34
CA THR A 16 11.91 -7.44 6.49
C THR A 16 10.67 -7.56 5.60
N ASN A 17 10.32 -6.54 4.81
CA ASN A 17 9.07 -6.49 4.05
C ASN A 17 8.89 -7.71 3.14
N GLN A 18 9.93 -8.10 2.39
CA GLN A 18 9.87 -9.28 1.52
C GLN A 18 9.43 -10.54 2.29
N ALA A 19 9.93 -10.75 3.51
CA ALA A 19 9.60 -11.94 4.29
C ALA A 19 8.10 -12.01 4.64
N TYR A 20 7.45 -10.87 4.86
CA TYR A 20 6.04 -10.79 5.21
C TYR A 20 5.12 -10.59 4.01
N TRP A 21 5.64 -10.11 2.87
CA TRP A 21 4.81 -9.75 1.71
C TRP A 21 4.97 -10.70 0.54
N ALA A 22 6.10 -11.40 0.43
CA ALA A 22 6.25 -12.43 -0.59
C ALA A 22 5.23 -13.54 -0.33
N LYS A 23 4.48 -13.86 -1.38
CA LYS A 23 3.41 -14.85 -1.41
C LYS A 23 3.80 -16.17 -0.72
N ASP A 24 5.00 -16.67 -1.02
CA ASP A 24 5.50 -17.92 -0.47
C ASP A 24 7.04 -17.94 -0.48
N ASN A 25 7.59 -18.97 0.17
CA ASN A 25 9.02 -19.20 0.28
C ASN A 25 9.72 -19.53 -1.04
N THR A 26 8.96 -19.90 -2.09
CA THR A 26 9.56 -20.17 -3.38
C THR A 26 10.05 -18.86 -3.97
N LEU A 27 9.30 -17.76 -3.83
CA LEU A 27 9.71 -16.44 -4.32
C LEU A 27 10.95 -15.88 -3.63
N THR A 28 11.15 -16.16 -2.35
CA THR A 28 12.29 -15.60 -1.59
C THR A 28 13.51 -16.52 -1.59
N GLY A 29 13.31 -17.83 -1.62
CA GLY A 29 14.39 -18.84 -1.67
C GLY A 29 15.24 -18.95 -0.39
N VAL A 30 14.84 -18.32 0.72
CA VAL A 30 15.65 -18.25 1.96
C VAL A 30 14.92 -18.73 3.22
N GLY A 31 13.77 -19.40 3.07
CA GLY A 31 13.02 -19.99 4.17
C GLY A 31 12.03 -19.05 4.89
N ASP A 32 11.89 -17.82 4.42
CA ASP A 32 10.81 -16.88 4.76
C ASP A 32 9.77 -16.81 3.63
N GLY A 33 8.93 -15.76 3.56
CA GLY A 33 7.90 -15.62 2.53
C GLY A 33 6.52 -16.09 3.04
N TRP A 34 5.97 -15.32 3.97
CA TRP A 34 4.74 -15.64 4.71
C TRP A 34 3.56 -14.76 4.31
N GLY A 35 3.69 -14.02 3.20
CA GLY A 35 2.68 -13.10 2.68
C GLY A 35 1.49 -13.78 2.03
N GLY A 36 1.44 -15.11 2.02
CA GLY A 36 0.31 -15.88 1.51
C GLY A 36 -1.03 -15.36 2.04
N TYR A 37 -1.15 -15.04 3.33
CA TYR A 37 -2.39 -14.55 3.94
C TYR A 37 -2.65 -13.04 3.74
N ILE A 38 -1.69 -12.28 3.21
CA ILE A 38 -1.75 -10.82 3.12
C ILE A 38 -2.00 -10.44 1.65
N GLY A 39 -3.28 -10.46 1.27
CA GLY A 39 -3.72 -10.15 -0.08
C GLY A 39 -4.01 -8.67 -0.32
N PRO A 40 -3.67 -8.13 -1.50
CA PRO A 40 -4.27 -6.90 -1.97
C PRO A 40 -5.80 -7.00 -1.95
N THR A 41 -6.45 -6.09 -1.23
CA THR A 41 -7.91 -6.08 -1.15
C THR A 41 -8.52 -5.89 -2.53
N ILE A 42 -9.71 -6.44 -2.75
CA ILE A 42 -10.46 -6.27 -4.00
C ILE A 42 -10.62 -4.79 -4.34
N ASP A 43 -10.93 -3.98 -3.32
CA ASP A 43 -11.01 -2.53 -3.43
C ASP A 43 -9.71 -1.91 -3.99
N LEU A 44 -8.53 -2.23 -3.44
CA LEU A 44 -7.26 -1.72 -3.96
C LEU A 44 -6.95 -2.23 -5.38
N GLN A 45 -7.26 -3.49 -5.69
CA GLN A 45 -7.05 -4.04 -7.02
C GLN A 45 -7.85 -3.26 -8.08
N ASN A 46 -9.07 -2.83 -7.74
CA ASN A 46 -9.97 -2.11 -8.63
C ASN A 46 -9.65 -0.60 -8.75
N GLU A 47 -8.74 -0.06 -7.94
CA GLU A 47 -8.32 1.33 -8.04
C GLU A 47 -7.39 1.59 -9.23
N TYR A 48 -6.70 0.58 -9.76
CA TYR A 48 -5.80 0.84 -10.88
C TYR A 48 -6.58 1.03 -12.18
N GLU A 49 -6.43 2.19 -12.80
CA GLU A 49 -6.99 2.49 -14.12
C GLU A 49 -6.43 1.52 -15.19
N PRO A 50 -7.22 1.16 -16.22
CA PRO A 50 -6.71 0.39 -17.35
C PRO A 50 -5.48 1.05 -17.98
N GLY A 51 -4.38 0.30 -18.08
CA GLY A 51 -3.11 0.80 -18.61
C GLY A 51 -2.18 1.42 -17.57
N ASP A 52 -2.59 1.52 -16.30
CA ASP A 52 -1.72 1.99 -15.22
C ASP A 52 -0.56 0.99 -14.99
N LYS A 53 0.67 1.43 -15.30
CA LYS A 53 1.88 0.61 -15.17
C LYS A 53 2.23 0.30 -13.72
N ARG A 54 1.75 1.08 -12.76
CA ARG A 54 2.01 0.86 -11.32
C ARG A 54 1.36 -0.40 -10.81
N ARG A 55 0.22 -0.81 -11.39
CA ARG A 55 -0.52 -2.00 -10.99
C ARG A 55 0.40 -3.22 -10.97
N HIS A 56 1.06 -3.50 -12.09
CA HIS A 56 1.97 -4.64 -12.25
C HIS A 56 3.13 -4.61 -11.24
N GLU A 57 3.69 -3.44 -10.98
CA GLU A 57 4.83 -3.27 -10.05
C GLU A 57 4.42 -3.26 -8.58
N THR A 58 3.12 -3.15 -8.29
CA THR A 58 2.60 -3.01 -6.93
C THR A 58 1.93 -4.29 -6.45
N ILE A 59 1.10 -4.91 -7.29
CA ILE A 59 0.35 -6.13 -7.01
C ILE A 59 0.52 -7.13 -8.15
N MET A 60 0.57 -8.41 -7.79
CA MET A 60 0.55 -9.54 -8.71
C MET A 60 -0.90 -10.01 -8.92
N GLN A 61 -1.34 -10.06 -10.16
CA GLN A 61 -2.61 -10.62 -10.61
C GLN A 61 -2.37 -11.84 -11.51
N ASP A 62 -3.40 -12.67 -11.65
CA ASP A 62 -3.33 -13.91 -12.43
C ASP A 62 -2.80 -13.66 -13.85
N GLY A 63 -1.75 -14.40 -14.21
CA GLY A 63 -1.07 -14.30 -15.50
C GLY A 63 0.04 -13.25 -15.59
N ASP A 64 0.23 -12.39 -14.58
CA ASP A 64 1.34 -11.43 -14.58
C ASP A 64 2.69 -12.14 -14.65
N TYR A 65 3.60 -11.62 -15.46
CA TYR A 65 4.93 -12.19 -15.67
C TYR A 65 6.04 -11.20 -15.31
N TYR A 66 6.93 -11.65 -14.44
CA TYR A 66 8.04 -10.90 -13.87
C TYR A 66 9.37 -11.54 -14.30
N PRO A 67 10.04 -11.01 -15.33
CA PRO A 67 11.31 -11.56 -15.80
C PRO A 67 12.44 -11.39 -14.78
N GLU A 68 12.32 -10.45 -13.86
CA GLU A 68 13.33 -10.15 -12.86
C GLU A 68 13.25 -11.02 -11.59
N LEU A 69 12.15 -11.74 -11.42
CA LEU A 69 11.99 -12.73 -10.35
C LEU A 69 12.25 -14.12 -10.94
N LYS A 70 12.95 -15.00 -10.21
CA LYS A 70 13.28 -16.34 -10.71
C LYS A 70 13.98 -16.31 -12.07
N LYS A 71 14.91 -15.38 -12.26
CA LYS A 71 15.60 -15.15 -13.55
C LYS A 71 16.22 -16.42 -14.12
N LYS A 72 16.81 -17.25 -13.24
CA LYS A 72 17.44 -18.52 -13.63
C LYS A 72 16.45 -19.53 -14.20
N ASP A 73 15.19 -19.45 -13.79
CA ASP A 73 14.12 -20.35 -14.20
C ASP A 73 13.32 -19.79 -15.41
N GLY A 74 13.76 -18.67 -15.98
CA GLY A 74 13.10 -18.01 -17.11
C GLY A 74 12.05 -16.98 -16.72
N GLY A 75 12.05 -16.51 -15.47
CA GLY A 75 11.10 -15.54 -14.94
C GLY A 75 10.00 -16.20 -14.10
N TYR A 76 9.16 -15.36 -13.47
CA TYR A 76 8.05 -15.81 -12.62
C TYR A 76 6.72 -15.37 -13.20
N THR A 77 5.82 -16.31 -13.46
CA THR A 77 4.41 -16.01 -13.74
C THR A 77 3.59 -16.22 -12.47
N PHE A 78 2.88 -15.19 -12.02
CA PHE A 78 1.91 -15.34 -10.95
C PHE A 78 0.68 -16.06 -11.48
N VAL A 79 0.25 -17.10 -10.79
CA VAL A 79 -0.98 -17.84 -11.11
C VAL A 79 -1.85 -17.86 -9.87
N ALA A 80 -3.06 -17.31 -9.98
CA ALA A 80 -4.07 -17.41 -8.94
C ALA A 80 -4.77 -18.76 -9.08
N GLN A 81 -4.73 -19.60 -8.06
CA GLN A 81 -5.46 -20.88 -8.06
C GLN A 81 -6.23 -21.07 -6.75
N PRO A 82 -7.30 -21.89 -6.74
CA PRO A 82 -8.01 -22.23 -5.50
C PRO A 82 -7.13 -22.85 -4.41
N ASN A 83 -5.95 -23.36 -4.77
CA ASN A 83 -5.04 -24.17 -3.98
C ASN A 83 -3.56 -23.74 -4.13
N ASP A 84 -3.31 -22.50 -4.53
CA ASP A 84 -1.97 -21.93 -4.77
C ASP A 84 -1.12 -21.76 -3.50
N ASN A 85 -1.45 -22.38 -2.37
CA ASN A 85 -0.83 -22.15 -1.06
C ASN A 85 -0.80 -20.67 -0.64
N ILE A 86 -1.58 -19.79 -1.29
CA ILE A 86 -1.99 -18.50 -0.73
C ILE A 86 -3.01 -18.86 0.35
N GLY A 87 -2.51 -19.34 1.49
CA GLY A 87 -3.35 -19.78 2.59
C GLY A 87 -4.46 -18.74 2.83
N GLU A 88 -5.71 -19.16 2.70
CA GLU A 88 -6.94 -18.40 2.95
C GLU A 88 -7.11 -17.00 2.31
N ASN A 89 -6.11 -16.43 1.63
CA ASN A 89 -6.23 -15.12 0.98
C ASN A 89 -6.96 -15.30 -0.34
N ALA A 90 -8.26 -15.20 -0.15
CA ALA A 90 -9.29 -15.34 -1.12
C ALA A 90 -9.42 -14.11 -2.03
N CYS A 91 -8.49 -13.14 -2.00
CA CYS A 91 -8.48 -12.01 -2.95
C CYS A 91 -7.77 -12.35 -4.28
N PHE A 92 -7.14 -13.53 -4.40
CA PHE A 92 -6.47 -14.04 -5.62
C PHE A 92 -5.45 -13.07 -6.23
N ALA A 93 -4.72 -12.38 -5.36
CA ALA A 93 -3.64 -11.48 -5.71
C ALA A 93 -2.55 -11.52 -4.63
N ALA A 94 -1.34 -11.12 -4.97
CA ALA A 94 -0.23 -10.98 -4.03
C ALA A 94 0.44 -9.61 -4.12
N ILE A 95 1.23 -9.25 -3.13
CA ILE A 95 2.00 -8.01 -3.14
C ILE A 95 3.24 -8.22 -4.00
N LYS A 96 3.49 -7.32 -4.97
CA LYS A 96 4.75 -7.28 -5.74
C LYS A 96 5.74 -6.28 -5.17
N LYS A 97 5.24 -5.13 -4.71
CA LYS A 97 6.09 -4.06 -4.19
C LYS A 97 6.94 -4.60 -3.05
N TYR A 98 8.23 -4.31 -3.07
CA TYR A 98 9.22 -4.81 -2.11
C TYR A 98 9.47 -6.33 -2.10
N VAL A 99 8.87 -7.09 -3.03
CA VAL A 99 9.23 -8.48 -3.32
C VAL A 99 10.22 -8.48 -4.50
N ILE A 100 11.49 -8.69 -4.18
CA ILE A 100 12.63 -8.58 -5.09
C ILE A 100 13.21 -9.92 -5.53
N GLY A 101 12.74 -11.03 -4.96
CA GLY A 101 13.08 -12.39 -5.39
C GLY A 101 14.16 -13.04 -4.53
N THR A 102 14.90 -13.97 -5.15
CA THR A 102 15.85 -14.82 -4.45
C THR A 102 17.23 -14.15 -4.29
N PRO A 103 18.18 -14.75 -3.53
CA PRO A 103 19.55 -14.28 -3.50
C PRO A 103 20.19 -14.24 -4.88
N GLU A 104 19.92 -15.24 -5.74
CA GLU A 104 20.43 -15.30 -7.11
C GLU A 104 19.93 -14.13 -7.97
N ASP A 105 18.67 -13.72 -7.79
CA ASP A 105 18.09 -12.57 -8.49
C ASP A 105 18.75 -11.23 -8.10
N ASN A 106 19.44 -11.20 -6.94
CA ASN A 106 19.91 -10.00 -6.24
C ASN A 106 21.39 -10.07 -5.82
N ASN A 107 22.24 -10.81 -6.54
CA ASN A 107 23.69 -10.92 -6.27
C ASN A 107 24.05 -11.34 -4.83
N GLY A 108 23.25 -12.23 -4.23
CA GLY A 108 23.43 -12.72 -2.86
C GLY A 108 22.98 -11.76 -1.76
N LYS A 109 22.32 -10.64 -2.10
CA LYS A 109 21.90 -9.59 -1.14
C LYS A 109 20.49 -9.80 -0.58
N VAL A 110 20.06 -11.04 -0.51
CA VAL A 110 18.81 -11.48 0.14
C VAL A 110 19.20 -12.59 1.11
N CYS A 111 18.80 -12.46 2.37
CA CYS A 111 18.94 -13.48 3.40
C CYS A 111 17.61 -13.64 4.13
N PHE A 112 17.48 -14.67 4.96
CA PHE A 112 16.29 -14.88 5.79
C PHE A 112 15.91 -13.59 6.54
N MET A 113 14.71 -13.08 6.25
CA MET A 113 14.15 -11.85 6.79
C MET A 113 15.02 -10.59 6.56
N SER A 114 15.78 -10.54 5.48
CA SER A 114 16.77 -9.49 5.26
C SER A 114 16.97 -9.14 3.79
N THR A 115 16.54 -7.93 3.43
CA THR A 115 16.79 -7.32 2.13
C THR A 115 17.38 -5.91 2.30
N GLY A 116 18.02 -5.41 1.24
CA GLY A 116 18.62 -4.07 1.19
C GLY A 116 17.73 -3.01 0.54
N ILE A 117 16.46 -3.32 0.29
CA ILE A 117 15.54 -2.37 -0.34
C ILE A 117 15.18 -1.27 0.67
N ASN A 118 15.41 0.00 0.31
CA ASN A 118 15.11 1.13 1.17
C ASN A 118 13.62 1.23 1.49
N THR A 119 13.27 1.66 2.70
CA THR A 119 11.88 2.00 3.05
C THR A 119 11.67 3.49 2.83
N TYR A 120 10.82 3.86 1.88
CA TYR A 120 10.54 5.26 1.62
C TYR A 120 9.78 5.91 2.78
N VAL A 121 10.14 7.15 3.07
CA VAL A 121 9.43 8.02 4.03
C VAL A 121 8.89 9.26 3.33
N LEU A 122 9.59 9.75 2.30
CA LEU A 122 9.10 10.84 1.45
C LEU A 122 9.70 10.69 0.06
N ARG A 123 8.86 10.81 -0.97
CA ARG A 123 9.28 10.79 -2.39
C ARG A 123 8.83 12.06 -3.10
N LEU A 124 9.45 12.39 -4.23
CA LEU A 124 9.09 13.58 -5.00
C LEU A 124 7.62 13.56 -5.48
N ALA A 125 7.10 12.38 -5.81
CA ALA A 125 5.69 12.21 -6.17
C ALA A 125 4.75 12.66 -5.04
N ASP A 126 5.13 12.44 -3.77
CA ASP A 126 4.33 12.86 -2.62
C ASP A 126 4.30 14.39 -2.52
N VAL A 127 5.46 15.03 -2.67
CA VAL A 127 5.57 16.50 -2.70
C VAL A 127 4.75 17.10 -3.85
N TYR A 128 4.74 16.47 -5.03
CA TYR A 128 3.91 16.90 -6.16
C TYR A 128 2.41 16.82 -5.85
N LEU A 129 1.96 15.71 -5.25
CA LEU A 129 0.55 15.52 -4.92
C LEU A 129 0.12 16.41 -3.75
N ILE A 130 0.99 16.63 -2.75
CA ILE A 130 0.77 17.61 -1.68
C ILE A 130 0.63 19.02 -2.25
N TYR A 131 1.50 19.40 -3.20
CA TYR A 131 1.43 20.70 -3.86
C TYR A 131 0.13 20.87 -4.64
N ALA A 132 -0.25 19.87 -5.47
CA ALA A 132 -1.50 19.91 -6.21
C ALA A 132 -2.73 20.02 -5.27
N GLU A 133 -2.73 19.29 -4.15
CA GLU A 133 -3.80 19.35 -3.16
C GLU A 133 -3.87 20.72 -2.45
N ALA A 134 -2.71 21.29 -2.11
CA ALA A 134 -2.64 22.60 -1.48
C ALA A 134 -3.13 23.73 -2.41
N VAL A 135 -2.79 23.65 -3.71
CA VAL A 135 -3.28 24.61 -4.72
C VAL A 135 -4.79 24.46 -4.96
N LEU A 136 -5.31 23.22 -4.96
CA LEU A 136 -6.75 22.97 -4.98
C LEU A 136 -7.45 23.69 -3.81
N GLY A 137 -6.92 23.53 -2.59
CA GLY A 137 -7.44 24.18 -1.39
C GLY A 137 -8.91 23.84 -1.12
N ASN A 138 -9.74 24.86 -0.93
CA ASN A 138 -11.19 24.70 -0.71
C ASN A 138 -12.03 24.66 -2.01
N ASN A 139 -11.39 24.70 -3.18
CA ASN A 139 -12.11 24.63 -4.44
C ASN A 139 -12.59 23.20 -4.71
N SER A 140 -13.71 23.05 -5.42
CA SER A 140 -14.20 21.73 -5.84
C SER A 140 -13.32 21.09 -6.94
N SER A 141 -12.66 21.92 -7.73
CA SER A 141 -11.71 21.52 -8.77
C SER A 141 -10.71 22.66 -9.05
N THR A 142 -9.57 22.33 -9.67
CA THR A 142 -8.62 23.31 -10.17
C THR A 142 -8.08 22.91 -11.54
N SER A 143 -7.85 23.91 -12.39
CA SER A 143 -7.12 23.80 -13.66
C SER A 143 -5.86 24.68 -13.65
N ASP A 144 -5.37 25.01 -12.44
CA ASP A 144 -4.11 25.73 -12.27
C ASP A 144 -2.96 24.98 -12.96
N ALA A 145 -2.16 25.72 -13.73
CA ALA A 145 -1.16 25.12 -14.60
C ALA A 145 -0.06 24.37 -13.81
N ASP A 146 0.35 24.90 -12.66
CA ASP A 146 1.40 24.29 -11.85
C ASP A 146 0.87 23.08 -11.09
N ALA A 147 -0.36 23.15 -10.57
CA ALA A 147 -1.02 21.99 -9.93
C ALA A 147 -1.19 20.83 -10.93
N LEU A 148 -1.65 21.14 -12.15
CA LEU A 148 -1.75 20.15 -13.23
C LEU A 148 -0.39 19.62 -13.64
N ALA A 149 0.65 20.45 -13.71
CA ALA A 149 2.00 20.00 -14.03
C ALA A 149 2.52 19.00 -12.99
N ALA A 150 2.36 19.30 -11.70
CA ALA A 150 2.78 18.43 -10.61
C ALA A 150 2.00 17.10 -10.59
N PHE A 151 0.67 17.16 -10.68
CA PHE A 151 -0.18 15.97 -10.69
C PHE A 151 0.06 15.10 -11.94
N ASN A 152 0.11 15.71 -13.13
CA ASN A 152 0.30 14.98 -14.37
C ASN A 152 1.70 14.38 -14.49
N ALA A 153 2.73 14.97 -13.85
CA ALA A 153 4.05 14.34 -13.80
C ALA A 153 4.01 12.94 -13.14
N VAL A 154 3.11 12.72 -12.17
CA VAL A 154 2.88 11.41 -11.55
C VAL A 154 2.11 10.49 -12.51
N ARG A 155 0.98 10.97 -13.06
CA ARG A 155 0.12 10.19 -13.97
C ARG A 155 0.82 9.73 -15.24
N THR A 156 1.49 10.63 -15.96
CA THR A 156 2.09 10.29 -17.25
C THR A 156 3.27 9.35 -17.07
N ARG A 157 3.98 9.43 -15.95
CA ARG A 157 5.02 8.44 -15.58
C ARG A 157 4.43 7.05 -15.33
N ALA A 158 3.21 6.99 -14.79
CA ALA A 158 2.44 5.75 -14.67
C ALA A 158 1.84 5.25 -16.00
N GLY A 159 1.98 6.02 -17.10
CA GLY A 159 1.46 5.65 -18.41
C GLY A 159 0.01 6.05 -18.65
N LEU A 160 -0.57 6.87 -17.76
CA LEU A 160 -1.94 7.37 -17.88
C LEU A 160 -1.99 8.72 -18.59
N ASP A 161 -3.14 9.03 -19.17
CA ASP A 161 -3.37 10.33 -19.81
C ASP A 161 -3.37 11.47 -18.79
N ALA A 162 -2.85 12.61 -19.21
CA ALA A 162 -2.87 13.84 -18.43
C ALA A 162 -4.31 14.36 -18.26
N LYS A 163 -4.62 14.85 -17.05
CA LYS A 163 -5.88 15.55 -16.78
C LYS A 163 -5.74 17.04 -17.06
N THR A 164 -6.85 17.66 -17.47
CA THR A 164 -6.96 19.12 -17.70
C THR A 164 -7.65 19.86 -16.54
N SER A 165 -8.20 19.12 -15.59
CA SER A 165 -8.75 19.61 -14.33
C SER A 165 -8.68 18.48 -13.31
N ILE A 166 -8.45 18.81 -12.04
CA ILE A 166 -8.34 17.86 -10.95
C ILE A 166 -9.23 18.27 -9.77
N THR A 167 -9.82 17.29 -9.12
CA THR A 167 -10.62 17.39 -7.90
C THR A 167 -9.87 16.78 -6.71
N PHE A 168 -10.40 16.94 -5.50
CA PHE A 168 -9.88 16.24 -4.32
C PHE A 168 -9.88 14.72 -4.53
N GLN A 169 -10.92 14.17 -5.16
CA GLN A 169 -11.02 12.72 -5.40
C GLN A 169 -9.97 12.24 -6.40
N ASP A 170 -9.66 13.04 -7.44
CA ASP A 170 -8.57 12.70 -8.36
C ASP A 170 -7.23 12.62 -7.63
N ILE A 171 -6.93 13.58 -6.76
CA ILE A 171 -5.69 13.63 -6.00
C ILE A 171 -5.63 12.50 -4.97
N PHE A 172 -6.71 12.29 -4.22
CA PHE A 172 -6.80 11.24 -3.20
C PHE A 172 -6.65 9.84 -3.81
N HIS A 173 -7.30 9.59 -4.95
CA HIS A 173 -7.12 8.38 -5.73
C HIS A 173 -5.67 8.22 -6.21
N GLU A 174 -5.09 9.25 -6.82
CA GLU A 174 -3.73 9.21 -7.33
C GLU A 174 -2.70 8.92 -6.22
N ARG A 175 -2.90 9.49 -5.02
CA ARG A 175 -2.09 9.15 -3.83
C ARG A 175 -2.21 7.68 -3.47
N ARG A 176 -3.43 7.12 -3.44
CA ARG A 176 -3.67 5.73 -3.08
C ARG A 176 -2.93 4.75 -3.98
N VAL A 177 -2.99 4.95 -5.29
CA VAL A 177 -2.34 4.06 -6.28
C VAL A 177 -0.84 4.31 -6.39
N GLU A 178 -0.36 5.53 -6.14
CA GLU A 178 1.08 5.86 -6.14
C GLU A 178 1.81 5.30 -4.90
N PHE A 179 1.17 5.33 -3.73
CA PHE A 179 1.78 5.01 -2.42
C PHE A 179 1.29 3.70 -1.80
N ALA A 180 0.58 2.86 -2.54
CA ALA A 180 0.17 1.55 -2.04
C ALA A 180 1.39 0.77 -1.48
N TYR A 181 1.21 0.24 -0.27
CA TYR A 181 2.24 -0.44 0.54
C TYR A 181 3.43 0.42 1.00
N GLU A 182 3.27 1.75 1.08
CA GLU A 182 4.29 2.67 1.62
C GLU A 182 3.84 3.37 2.92
N ALA A 183 2.78 2.86 3.55
CA ALA A 183 2.23 3.34 4.82
C ALA A 183 1.63 4.77 4.81
N ASP A 184 1.31 5.34 3.63
CA ASP A 184 0.72 6.69 3.53
C ASP A 184 -0.81 6.71 3.64
N PHE A 185 -1.50 5.78 2.96
CA PHE A 185 -2.95 5.89 2.73
C PHE A 185 -3.80 5.92 4.00
N TRP A 186 -3.34 5.28 5.08
CA TRP A 186 -4.04 5.35 6.37
C TRP A 186 -4.02 6.76 6.96
N TYR A 187 -2.88 7.46 6.87
CA TYR A 187 -2.79 8.84 7.31
C TYR A 187 -3.56 9.80 6.39
N ASP A 188 -3.63 9.48 5.09
CA ASP A 188 -4.50 10.19 4.16
C ASP A 188 -5.99 10.07 4.54
N LEU A 189 -6.43 8.90 5.00
CA LEU A 189 -7.78 8.71 5.53
C LEU A 189 -8.02 9.49 6.82
N ILE A 190 -7.06 9.50 7.75
CA ILE A 190 -7.17 10.26 9.01
C ILE A 190 -7.28 11.76 8.75
N ARG A 191 -6.43 12.33 7.88
CA ARG A 191 -6.50 13.77 7.57
C ARG A 191 -7.78 14.13 6.80
N TRP A 192 -8.29 13.22 5.96
CA TRP A 192 -9.58 13.42 5.33
C TRP A 192 -10.70 13.38 6.37
N HIS A 193 -10.69 12.44 7.30
CA HIS A 193 -11.66 12.37 8.40
C HIS A 193 -11.64 13.64 9.26
N TYR A 194 -10.46 14.17 9.58
CA TYR A 194 -10.33 15.42 10.31
C TYR A 194 -11.00 16.61 9.58
N TRP A 195 -10.89 16.68 8.26
CA TRP A 195 -11.48 17.75 7.45
C TRP A 195 -12.98 17.53 7.15
N ASN A 196 -13.36 16.30 6.81
CA ASN A 196 -14.70 15.91 6.40
C ASN A 196 -15.01 14.47 6.86
N PRO A 197 -15.44 14.29 8.12
CA PRO A 197 -15.61 12.97 8.72
C PRO A 197 -16.70 12.16 8.01
N THR A 198 -17.79 12.81 7.59
CA THR A 198 -18.89 12.15 6.87
C THR A 198 -18.41 11.52 5.56
N ALA A 199 -17.60 12.25 4.77
CA ALA A 199 -17.10 11.73 3.51
C ALA A 199 -16.07 10.60 3.70
N ALA A 200 -15.16 10.73 4.67
CA ALA A 200 -14.16 9.70 4.97
C ALA A 200 -14.80 8.40 5.50
N ILE A 201 -15.78 8.51 6.40
CA ILE A 201 -16.57 7.36 6.89
C ILE A 201 -17.33 6.71 5.74
N ALA A 202 -18.01 7.50 4.90
CA ALA A 202 -18.73 6.98 3.74
C ALA A 202 -17.79 6.27 2.75
N PHE A 203 -16.59 6.80 2.53
CA PHE A 203 -15.57 6.16 1.71
C PHE A 203 -15.21 4.78 2.27
N ILE A 204 -14.81 4.69 3.54
CA ILE A 204 -14.45 3.41 4.18
C ILE A 204 -15.60 2.40 4.17
N ASN A 205 -16.83 2.84 4.45
CA ASN A 205 -18.02 1.98 4.43
C ASN A 205 -18.36 1.45 3.03
N ASN A 206 -17.94 2.15 1.98
CA ASN A 206 -18.15 1.72 0.61
C ASN A 206 -17.08 0.77 0.09
N GLN A 207 -15.92 0.67 0.74
CA GLN A 207 -14.84 -0.22 0.34
C GLN A 207 -15.23 -1.68 0.44
N GLU A 208 -14.96 -2.45 -0.62
CA GLU A 208 -15.12 -3.91 -0.62
C GLU A 208 -13.93 -4.56 0.11
N ARG A 209 -14.17 -5.03 1.33
CA ARG A 209 -13.19 -5.67 2.21
C ARG A 209 -13.36 -7.19 2.27
N GLY A 210 -14.27 -7.72 1.46
CA GLY A 210 -14.50 -9.14 1.29
C GLY A 210 -13.48 -9.78 0.38
N THR A 211 -13.83 -10.99 -0.03
CA THR A 211 -12.96 -11.90 -0.74
C THR A 211 -13.67 -12.50 -1.94
N TYR A 212 -12.97 -13.27 -2.74
CA TYR A 212 -13.54 -14.07 -3.81
C TYR A 212 -13.53 -15.57 -3.44
N TYR A 213 -14.43 -16.34 -4.05
CA TYR A 213 -14.39 -17.80 -4.00
C TYR A 213 -14.68 -18.36 -5.39
N TRP A 214 -14.27 -19.60 -5.62
CA TRP A 214 -14.55 -20.29 -6.88
C TRP A 214 -15.89 -21.02 -6.80
N GLN A 215 -16.78 -20.72 -7.75
CA GLN A 215 -17.97 -21.52 -8.03
C GLN A 215 -17.81 -22.14 -9.41
N GLY A 216 -17.36 -23.40 -9.44
CA GLY A 216 -16.92 -24.03 -10.68
C GLY A 216 -15.69 -23.29 -11.24
N THR A 217 -15.79 -22.80 -12.49
CA THR A 217 -14.74 -22.01 -13.16
C THR A 217 -14.94 -20.50 -13.04
N THR A 218 -15.92 -20.04 -12.25
CA THR A 218 -16.24 -18.62 -12.09
C THR A 218 -15.78 -18.10 -10.74
N ARG A 219 -15.14 -16.92 -10.74
CA ARG A 219 -14.77 -16.20 -9.53
C ARG A 219 -15.96 -15.39 -9.03
N MET A 220 -16.43 -15.69 -7.83
CA MET A 220 -17.60 -15.09 -7.18
C MET A 220 -17.18 -14.21 -6.02
N LEU A 221 -17.81 -13.04 -5.85
CA LEU A 221 -17.55 -12.13 -4.74
C LEU A 221 -18.27 -12.62 -3.47
N ASN A 222 -17.51 -12.84 -2.40
CA ASN A 222 -18.00 -12.93 -1.03
C ASN A 222 -17.82 -11.56 -0.37
N SER A 223 -18.83 -10.71 -0.53
CA SER A 223 -18.78 -9.30 -0.12
C SER A 223 -18.69 -9.16 1.40
N PHE A 224 -17.83 -8.26 1.86
CA PHE A 224 -17.76 -7.81 3.23
C PHE A 224 -17.47 -6.31 3.28
N LYS A 225 -18.31 -5.60 4.02
CA LYS A 225 -18.16 -4.17 4.28
C LYS A 225 -18.22 -3.93 5.78
N ILE A 226 -17.50 -2.91 6.23
CA ILE A 226 -17.53 -2.52 7.65
C ILE A 226 -18.51 -1.38 7.88
N THR A 227 -18.87 -1.18 9.14
CA THR A 227 -19.56 0.03 9.61
C THR A 227 -18.56 0.83 10.44
N ALA A 228 -17.82 1.69 9.78
CA ALA A 228 -16.91 2.63 10.40
C ALA A 228 -17.67 3.76 11.10
N THR A 229 -17.08 4.21 12.19
CA THR A 229 -17.50 5.35 13.03
C THR A 229 -16.29 6.27 13.22
N ASP A 230 -16.48 7.41 13.92
CA ASP A 230 -15.35 8.28 14.28
C ASP A 230 -14.25 7.54 15.06
N ASP A 231 -14.64 6.61 15.96
CA ASP A 231 -13.69 5.79 16.73
C ASP A 231 -12.84 4.86 15.86
N SER A 232 -13.26 4.58 14.61
CA SER A 232 -12.49 3.76 13.68
C SER A 232 -11.21 4.43 13.19
N PHE A 233 -11.08 5.77 13.33
CA PHE A 233 -9.93 6.55 12.86
C PHE A 233 -8.86 6.79 13.94
N VAL A 234 -9.06 6.26 15.15
CA VAL A 234 -8.12 6.40 16.27
C VAL A 234 -7.71 5.02 16.77
N LEU A 235 -6.41 4.78 16.86
CA LEU A 235 -5.90 3.57 17.50
C LEU A 235 -5.96 3.73 19.02
N PRO A 236 -6.37 2.70 19.78
CA PRO A 236 -6.36 2.77 21.23
C PRO A 236 -4.92 2.89 21.74
N ILE A 237 -4.75 3.61 22.84
CA ILE A 237 -3.48 3.61 23.57
C ILE A 237 -3.23 2.17 24.07
N PRO A 238 -2.03 1.60 23.89
CA PRO A 238 -1.77 0.23 24.31
C PRO A 238 -2.05 0.05 25.81
N ALA A 239 -2.74 -1.04 26.17
CA ALA A 239 -3.17 -1.30 27.55
C ALA A 239 -2.00 -1.31 28.55
N SER A 240 -0.85 -1.83 28.13
CA SER A 240 0.38 -1.83 28.94
C SER A 240 0.85 -0.42 29.32
N GLU A 241 0.63 0.57 28.45
CA GLU A 241 0.99 1.96 28.71
C GLU A 241 -0.01 2.60 29.67
N THR A 242 -1.30 2.32 29.53
CA THR A 242 -2.34 2.84 30.43
C THR A 242 -2.27 2.22 31.83
N ASP A 243 -1.82 0.97 31.94
CA ASP A 243 -1.57 0.31 33.23
C ASP A 243 -0.41 0.98 33.99
N GLN A 244 0.66 1.37 33.26
CA GLN A 244 1.82 2.04 33.84
C GLN A 244 1.58 3.53 34.11
N ASN A 245 0.82 4.18 33.23
CA ASN A 245 0.47 5.59 33.35
C ASN A 245 -1.03 5.81 33.11
N PRO A 246 -1.87 5.68 34.15
CA PRO A 246 -3.31 5.86 34.04
C PRO A 246 -3.73 7.24 33.52
N LYS A 247 -2.86 8.26 33.62
CA LYS A 247 -3.14 9.62 33.08
C LYS A 247 -3.26 9.64 31.56
N LEU A 248 -2.81 8.60 30.86
CA LEU A 248 -3.03 8.47 29.42
C LEU A 248 -4.52 8.34 29.06
N LEU A 249 -5.38 8.00 30.02
CA LEU A 249 -6.83 7.93 29.85
C LEU A 249 -7.53 9.26 30.17
N ASP A 250 -6.82 10.22 30.77
CA ASP A 250 -7.37 11.53 31.11
C ASP A 250 -7.44 12.44 29.87
N PRO A 251 -8.30 13.47 29.86
CA PRO A 251 -8.28 14.49 28.83
C PRO A 251 -6.90 15.15 28.69
N PRO A 252 -6.42 15.44 27.46
CA PRO A 252 -5.13 16.07 27.25
C PRO A 252 -5.10 17.49 27.86
N VAL A 253 -3.95 17.86 28.41
CA VAL A 253 -3.71 19.19 29.01
C VAL A 253 -2.76 20.04 28.15
N PRO A 254 -2.81 21.38 28.26
CA PRO A 254 -1.89 22.25 27.52
C PRO A 254 -0.41 21.93 27.78
N TYR A 255 0.36 21.86 26.70
CA TYR A 255 1.82 21.74 26.79
C TYR A 255 2.46 23.09 27.16
N ASN A 256 3.36 23.10 28.15
CA ASN A 256 4.08 24.31 28.56
C ASN A 256 5.43 24.39 27.84
N PHE A 257 5.52 25.24 26.80
CA PHE A 257 6.73 25.46 26.00
C PHE A 257 7.85 26.24 26.72
N GLY A 258 7.62 26.77 27.91
CA GLY A 258 8.53 27.67 28.62
C GLY A 258 9.48 26.99 29.63
N LYS A 259 9.73 25.69 29.49
CA LYS A 259 10.67 24.93 30.34
C LYS A 259 11.81 24.36 29.52
#